data_AF-A0A8H6MJ73-F1
#
_entry.id   AF-A0A8H6MJ73-F1
#
_cell.length_a   1.000
_cell.length_b   1.000
_cell.length_c   1.000
_cell.angle_alpha   90.00
_cell.angle_beta   90.00
_cell.angle_gamma   90.00
#
_symmetry.space_group_name_H-M   'P 1'
#
loop_
_entity.id
_entity.type
_entity.pdbx_description
1 polymer ?
#
loop_
_entity_poly.entity_id
_entity_poly.type
_entity_poly.pdbx_seq_one_letter_code
_entity_poly.pdbx_strand_id
1 'polypeptide(L)'
;MKFLTLAAALSVVVSSVHGHYIFQQLTVGSQKFGVFEHIRKNSNFNSPVTDLASNDLRCNEGGGSGAQTTVTQVRPGDAFSFTLDTAVYHQGPISLFLSKAPSHVQDYDGAGKWAKIKDFGPTFSNNQATWPMRREIGPQRLKRARLTPAETYEHKIPSCLPNGEYLLRIQSLGIHNPWPAGVPQFYISCAQINVTGSSAPAGSFAPSLSIPGTFKEADPGYTINVNLLSPAEYFAKY
;
A
#
# COMPACT_ATOMS: atom_id res chain seq x y z
N MET A 1 -62.94 -8.31 -24.23
CA MET A 1 -62.18 -8.27 -22.96
C MET A 1 -60.70 -8.22 -23.30
N LYS A 2 -59.99 -7.24 -22.76
CA LYS A 2 -58.56 -6.97 -23.00
C LYS A 2 -57.71 -7.94 -22.18
N PHE A 3 -56.66 -8.52 -22.76
CA PHE A 3 -55.55 -9.07 -21.99
C PHE A 3 -54.25 -8.51 -22.56
N LEU A 4 -53.71 -7.50 -21.87
CA LEU A 4 -52.34 -7.00 -22.03
C LEU A 4 -51.45 -7.89 -21.16
N THR A 5 -50.63 -8.73 -21.78
CA THR A 5 -49.55 -9.46 -21.11
C THR A 5 -48.37 -8.53 -20.90
N LEU A 6 -48.17 -8.09 -19.66
CA LEU A 6 -47.03 -7.28 -19.25
C LEU A 6 -45.83 -8.21 -18.98
N ALA A 7 -44.83 -8.21 -19.87
CA ALA A 7 -43.57 -8.91 -19.62
C ALA A 7 -42.68 -8.05 -18.71
N ALA A 8 -42.50 -8.45 -17.45
CA ALA A 8 -41.55 -7.83 -16.54
C ALA A 8 -40.13 -8.33 -16.87
N ALA A 9 -39.31 -7.48 -17.47
CA ALA A 9 -37.88 -7.74 -17.66
C ALA A 9 -37.15 -7.50 -16.32
N LEU A 10 -36.73 -8.58 -15.66
CA LEU A 10 -35.88 -8.53 -14.47
C LEU A 10 -34.44 -8.27 -14.91
N SER A 11 -34.00 -7.01 -14.91
CA SER A 11 -32.58 -6.67 -15.12
C SER A 11 -31.79 -7.03 -13.87
N VAL A 12 -31.07 -8.16 -13.91
CA VAL A 12 -30.06 -8.50 -12.90
C VAL A 12 -28.90 -7.52 -13.07
N VAL A 13 -28.84 -6.51 -12.20
CA VAL A 13 -27.66 -5.66 -12.07
C VAL A 13 -26.59 -6.49 -11.37
N VAL A 14 -25.68 -7.08 -12.15
CA VAL A 14 -24.48 -7.73 -11.60
C VAL A 14 -23.55 -6.63 -11.13
N SER A 15 -23.59 -6.32 -9.83
CA SER A 15 -22.57 -5.47 -9.21
C SER A 15 -21.26 -6.26 -9.14
N SER A 16 -20.33 -5.94 -10.03
CA SER A 16 -18.95 -6.43 -9.93
C SER A 16 -18.26 -5.74 -8.75
N VAL A 17 -18.27 -6.42 -7.60
CA VAL A 17 -17.49 -6.00 -6.43
C VAL A 17 -16.01 -6.22 -6.75
N HIS A 18 -15.32 -5.16 -7.17
CA HIS A 18 -13.87 -5.17 -7.34
C HIS A 18 -13.23 -4.96 -5.97
N GLY A 19 -12.86 -6.05 -5.29
CA GLY A 19 -12.22 -5.99 -3.97
C GLY A 19 -10.74 -5.61 -4.01
N HIS A 20 -10.07 -5.83 -5.15
CA HIS A 20 -8.64 -5.67 -5.36
C HIS A 20 -8.28 -4.29 -5.92
N TYR A 21 -7.09 -3.78 -5.56
CA TYR A 21 -6.67 -2.41 -5.81
C TYR A 21 -5.15 -2.29 -6.00
N ILE A 22 -4.71 -1.19 -6.63
CA ILE A 22 -3.32 -0.88 -6.99
C ILE A 22 -3.01 0.55 -6.56
N PHE A 23 -1.89 0.76 -5.87
CA PHE A 23 -1.38 2.09 -5.57
C PHE A 23 -0.65 2.67 -6.80
N GLN A 24 -1.38 3.34 -7.67
CA GLN A 24 -0.91 3.65 -9.02
C GLN A 24 -0.40 5.09 -9.23
N GLN A 25 -0.63 6.00 -8.29
CA GLN A 25 -0.12 7.39 -8.38
C GLN A 25 0.58 7.82 -7.09
N LEU A 26 1.64 8.61 -7.25
CA LEU A 26 2.35 9.29 -6.17
C LEU A 26 1.93 10.76 -6.12
N THR A 27 1.85 11.32 -4.92
CA THR A 27 1.83 12.77 -4.68
C THR A 27 3.04 13.13 -3.84
N VAL A 28 3.75 14.21 -4.18
CA VAL A 28 4.81 14.80 -3.34
C VAL A 28 4.51 16.30 -3.19
N GLY A 29 4.49 16.78 -1.94
CA GLY A 29 4.04 18.12 -1.62
C GLY A 29 2.62 18.37 -2.15
N SER A 30 2.46 19.34 -3.04
CA SER A 30 1.19 19.64 -3.71
C SER A 30 1.03 18.98 -5.10
N GLN A 31 2.06 18.32 -5.61
CA GLN A 31 2.08 17.77 -6.96
C GLN A 31 1.63 16.30 -6.96
N LYS A 32 0.48 16.03 -7.59
CA LYS A 32 0.01 14.68 -7.91
C LYS A 32 0.52 14.29 -9.30
N PHE A 33 1.28 13.20 -9.39
CA PHE A 33 1.88 12.73 -10.63
C PHE A 33 0.96 11.81 -11.43
N GLY A 34 1.32 11.54 -12.69
CA GLY A 34 0.63 10.62 -13.58
C GLY A 34 0.61 9.18 -13.06
N VAL A 35 -0.33 8.39 -13.59
CA VAL A 35 -0.45 6.96 -13.30
C VAL A 35 0.82 6.22 -13.73
N PHE A 36 1.46 5.52 -12.79
CA PHE A 36 2.74 4.82 -12.94
C PHE A 36 3.92 5.68 -13.42
N GLU A 37 3.84 7.01 -13.29
CA GLU A 37 4.93 7.90 -13.75
C GLU A 37 6.22 7.67 -12.94
N HIS A 38 6.08 7.70 -11.62
CA HIS A 38 7.17 7.44 -10.66
C HIS A 38 7.00 6.12 -9.91
N ILE A 39 5.95 5.34 -10.22
CA ILE A 39 5.66 4.05 -9.59
C ILE A 39 5.88 2.94 -10.61
N ARG A 40 6.60 1.90 -10.22
CA ARG A 40 6.81 0.71 -11.07
C ARG A 40 5.47 0.05 -11.37
N LYS A 41 5.17 -0.09 -12.65
CA LYS A 41 3.95 -0.75 -13.10
C LYS A 41 4.10 -2.26 -12.95
N ASN A 42 3.16 -2.87 -12.25
CA ASN A 42 3.11 -4.30 -12.05
C ASN A 42 2.46 -5.03 -13.24
N SER A 43 2.76 -6.32 -13.40
CA SER A 43 2.25 -7.18 -14.49
C SER A 43 1.05 -8.04 -14.10
N ASN A 44 0.80 -8.24 -12.81
CA ASN A 44 -0.27 -9.10 -12.29
C ASN A 44 -1.63 -8.41 -12.09
N PHE A 45 -1.83 -7.27 -12.77
CA PHE A 45 -3.03 -6.45 -12.69
C PHE A 45 -3.34 -6.04 -11.24
N ASN A 46 -4.44 -6.48 -10.65
CA ASN A 46 -4.78 -6.19 -9.26
C ASN A 46 -4.64 -7.43 -8.36
N SER A 47 -4.00 -8.51 -8.84
CA SER A 47 -3.79 -9.70 -8.02
C SER A 47 -2.77 -9.43 -6.91
N PRO A 48 -2.98 -9.96 -5.69
CA PRO A 48 -2.00 -9.82 -4.62
C PRO A 48 -0.83 -10.79 -4.82
N VAL A 49 0.30 -10.46 -4.20
CA VAL A 49 1.37 -11.43 -3.93
C VAL A 49 1.03 -12.15 -2.62
N THR A 50 1.17 -13.47 -2.56
CA THR A 50 0.86 -14.27 -1.35
C THR A 50 2.03 -15.10 -0.85
N ASP A 51 2.97 -15.46 -1.74
CA ASP A 51 4.14 -16.26 -1.40
C ASP A 51 5.18 -15.44 -0.61
N LEU A 52 5.45 -15.85 0.63
CA LEU A 52 6.41 -15.21 1.54
C LEU A 52 7.88 -15.34 1.10
N ALA A 53 8.17 -16.29 0.22
CA ALA A 53 9.51 -16.49 -0.34
C ALA A 53 9.73 -15.71 -1.66
N SER A 54 8.68 -15.18 -2.29
CA SER A 54 8.79 -14.53 -3.59
C SER A 54 9.51 -13.18 -3.51
N ASN A 55 10.37 -12.91 -4.50
CA ASN A 55 10.98 -11.60 -4.69
C ASN A 55 9.95 -10.52 -5.06
N ASP A 56 8.78 -10.91 -5.57
CA ASP A 56 7.69 -9.97 -5.89
C ASP A 56 7.14 -9.28 -4.63
N LEU A 57 7.43 -9.78 -3.43
CA LEU A 57 7.12 -9.05 -2.19
C LEU A 57 7.83 -7.70 -2.07
N ARG A 58 8.92 -7.48 -2.82
CA ARG A 58 9.63 -6.20 -2.81
C ARG A 58 8.78 -5.12 -3.45
N CYS A 59 8.45 -5.27 -4.73
CA CYS A 59 7.83 -4.22 -5.54
C CYS A 59 6.68 -4.71 -6.44
N ASN A 60 6.07 -5.85 -6.09
CA ASN A 60 5.05 -6.56 -6.87
C ASN A 60 5.61 -7.25 -8.12
N GLU A 61 4.80 -8.11 -8.74
CA GLU A 61 5.17 -8.84 -9.95
C GLU A 61 5.45 -7.86 -11.10
N GLY A 62 6.57 -8.04 -11.79
CA GLY A 62 7.06 -7.12 -12.82
C GLY A 62 7.75 -5.86 -12.27
N GLY A 63 7.67 -5.61 -10.95
CA GLY A 63 8.30 -4.46 -10.27
C GLY A 63 9.79 -4.65 -9.93
N GLY A 64 10.40 -5.76 -10.34
CA GLY A 64 11.83 -6.04 -10.13
C GLY A 64 12.77 -5.12 -10.91
N SER A 65 12.30 -4.43 -11.96
CA SER A 65 13.07 -3.45 -12.72
C SER A 65 12.41 -2.07 -12.65
N GLY A 66 13.23 -1.02 -12.59
CA GLY A 66 12.82 0.37 -12.60
C GLY A 66 13.06 1.11 -13.92
N ALA A 67 13.58 0.42 -14.94
CA ALA A 67 14.10 1.04 -16.15
C ALA A 67 13.07 1.88 -16.93
N GLN A 68 11.78 1.56 -16.82
CA GLN A 68 10.68 2.25 -17.50
C GLN A 68 9.94 3.24 -16.58
N THR A 69 10.45 3.48 -15.38
CA THR A 69 9.84 4.36 -14.38
C THR A 69 10.76 5.55 -14.15
N THR A 70 10.21 6.75 -14.08
CA THR A 70 11.02 7.96 -13.85
C THR A 70 11.32 8.14 -12.36
N VAL A 71 12.30 8.98 -12.02
CA VAL A 71 12.70 9.26 -10.63
C VAL A 71 12.29 10.68 -10.27
N THR A 72 11.55 10.85 -9.17
CA THR A 72 11.15 12.18 -8.70
C THR A 72 12.07 12.71 -7.61
N GLN A 73 12.27 14.02 -7.58
CA GLN A 73 13.12 14.69 -6.60
C GLN A 73 12.32 14.99 -5.33
N VAL A 74 12.88 14.66 -4.17
CA VAL A 74 12.26 14.94 -2.88
C VAL A 74 13.29 15.50 -1.89
N ARG A 75 12.82 16.24 -0.90
CA ARG A 75 13.62 16.73 0.22
C ARG A 75 13.14 16.10 1.53
N PRO A 76 14.02 15.95 2.52
CA PRO A 76 13.57 15.57 3.85
C PRO A 76 12.50 16.54 4.39
N GLY A 77 11.42 15.99 4.93
CA GLY A 77 10.26 16.74 5.41
C GLY A 77 9.13 16.94 4.39
N ASP A 78 9.38 16.72 3.09
CA ASP A 78 8.32 16.76 2.08
C ASP A 78 7.25 15.72 2.41
N ALA A 79 5.97 16.13 2.33
CA ALA A 79 4.86 15.20 2.44
C ALA A 79 4.73 14.37 1.16
N PHE A 80 4.34 13.11 1.28
CA PHE A 80 4.00 12.26 0.16
C PHE A 80 2.79 11.38 0.49
N SER A 81 2.07 10.96 -0.55
CA SER A 81 0.95 10.01 -0.45
C SER A 81 0.83 9.15 -1.70
N PHE A 82 0.17 8.01 -1.55
CA PHE A 82 -0.19 7.13 -2.67
C PHE A 82 -1.69 7.21 -2.95
N THR A 83 -2.08 7.26 -4.23
CA THR A 83 -3.48 7.16 -4.65
C THR A 83 -3.73 5.83 -5.34
N LEU A 84 -4.89 5.23 -5.04
CA LEU A 84 -5.31 3.96 -5.59
C LEU A 84 -6.09 4.12 -6.91
N ASP A 85 -6.23 3.04 -7.65
CA ASP A 85 -7.14 2.91 -8.81
C ASP A 85 -8.60 2.74 -8.41
N THR A 86 -8.84 2.06 -7.29
CA THR A 86 -10.14 1.84 -6.66
C THR A 86 -9.99 1.83 -5.14
N ALA A 87 -11.13 1.76 -4.45
CA ALA A 87 -11.17 1.67 -3.01
C ALA A 87 -10.48 0.41 -2.44
N VAL A 88 -9.87 0.55 -1.27
CA VAL A 88 -9.35 -0.54 -0.45
C VAL A 88 -10.49 -1.21 0.31
N TYR A 89 -10.75 -2.47 0.01
CA TYR A 89 -11.84 -3.24 0.61
C TYR A 89 -11.39 -4.38 1.54
N HIS A 90 -10.10 -4.67 1.62
CA HIS A 90 -9.58 -5.73 2.48
C HIS A 90 -9.07 -5.18 3.80
N GLN A 91 -9.59 -5.69 4.91
CA GLN A 91 -9.13 -5.38 6.26
C GLN A 91 -7.65 -5.75 6.42
N GLY A 92 -6.88 -4.84 7.01
CA GLY A 92 -5.49 -5.07 7.37
C GLY A 92 -4.64 -3.80 7.37
N PRO A 93 -3.38 -3.89 7.82
CA PRO A 93 -2.52 -2.72 7.95
C PRO A 93 -2.00 -2.24 6.60
N ILE A 94 -1.68 -0.95 6.55
CA ILE A 94 -0.92 -0.33 5.47
C ILE A 94 0.44 0.06 6.03
N SER A 95 1.50 -0.25 5.29
CA SER A 95 2.87 -0.01 5.73
C SER A 95 3.68 0.70 4.65
N LEU A 96 4.51 1.65 5.07
CA LEU A 96 5.46 2.36 4.21
C LEU A 96 6.88 1.94 4.56
N PHE A 97 7.70 1.71 3.53
CA PHE A 97 9.10 1.32 3.66
C PHE A 97 9.98 2.13 2.72
N LEU A 98 11.26 2.23 3.08
CA LEU A 98 12.32 2.78 2.25
C LEU A 98 13.47 1.78 2.12
N SER A 99 14.06 1.72 0.93
CA SER A 99 15.33 1.07 0.70
C SER A 99 16.22 1.97 -0.14
N LYS A 100 17.43 2.24 0.33
CA LYS A 100 18.43 2.99 -0.43
C LYS A 100 18.94 2.14 -1.58
N ALA A 101 18.97 2.69 -2.78
CA ALA A 101 19.64 2.06 -3.91
C ALA A 101 21.17 2.18 -3.74
N PRO A 102 21.95 1.14 -4.08
CA PRO A 102 23.42 1.22 -4.02
C PRO A 102 23.98 2.19 -5.09
N SER A 103 23.25 2.38 -6.19
CA SER A 103 23.54 3.31 -7.27
C SER A 103 22.22 3.91 -7.80
N HIS A 104 21.91 3.70 -9.08
CA HIS A 104 20.66 4.13 -9.70
C HIS A 104 19.51 3.22 -9.29
N VAL A 105 18.40 3.80 -8.85
CA VAL A 105 17.20 3.07 -8.45
C VAL A 105 16.55 2.35 -9.64
N GLN A 106 16.76 2.82 -10.86
CA GLN A 106 16.22 2.18 -12.07
C GLN A 106 16.81 0.78 -12.32
N ASP A 107 18.05 0.55 -11.88
CA ASP A 107 18.76 -0.74 -11.98
C ASP A 107 18.64 -1.59 -10.70
N TYR A 108 17.98 -1.05 -9.67
CA TYR A 108 17.91 -1.67 -8.36
C TYR A 108 16.61 -2.48 -8.17
N ASP A 109 16.73 -3.77 -7.90
CA ASP A 109 15.61 -4.70 -7.74
C ASP A 109 15.02 -4.76 -6.30
N GLY A 110 15.56 -3.97 -5.37
CA GLY A 110 15.14 -4.00 -3.98
C GLY A 110 15.80 -5.06 -3.09
N ALA A 111 16.88 -5.73 -3.55
CA ALA A 111 17.57 -6.78 -2.79
C ALA A 111 18.31 -6.32 -1.52
N GLY A 112 18.53 -5.02 -1.38
CA GLY A 112 19.14 -4.41 -0.21
C GLY A 112 18.24 -4.39 1.02
N LYS A 113 18.65 -3.61 2.02
CA LYS A 113 17.96 -3.52 3.30
C LYS A 113 16.84 -2.49 3.26
N TRP A 114 15.74 -2.85 3.90
CA TRP A 114 14.54 -2.02 4.03
C TRP A 114 14.41 -1.48 5.46
N ALA A 115 13.92 -0.25 5.58
CA ALA A 115 13.41 0.30 6.82
C ALA A 115 11.92 0.52 6.69
N LYS A 116 11.15 0.06 7.67
CA LYS A 116 9.76 0.48 7.81
C LYS A 116 9.74 1.89 8.41
N ILE A 117 9.00 2.80 7.80
CA ILE A 117 8.93 4.21 8.25
C ILE A 117 7.57 4.58 8.84
N LYS A 118 6.52 3.84 8.48
CA LYS A 118 5.17 4.07 8.99
C LYS A 118 4.33 2.81 8.89
N ASP A 119 3.59 2.52 9.95
CA ASP A 119 2.39 1.67 9.91
C ASP A 119 1.15 2.53 10.12
N PHE A 120 0.12 2.24 9.33
CA PHE A 120 -1.26 2.61 9.57
C PHE A 120 -1.96 1.34 10.03
N GLY A 121 -2.12 1.22 11.35
CA GLY A 121 -2.85 0.13 11.99
C GLY A 121 -4.34 0.43 12.16
N PRO A 122 -5.08 -0.48 12.81
CA PRO A 122 -6.47 -0.25 13.12
C PRO A 122 -6.63 0.82 14.21
N THR A 123 -7.77 1.49 14.18
CA THR A 123 -8.30 2.23 15.34
C THR A 123 -9.34 1.36 16.04
N PHE A 124 -9.61 1.64 17.31
CA PHE A 124 -10.56 0.86 18.09
C PHE A 124 -11.67 1.73 18.65
N SER A 125 -12.91 1.27 18.48
CA SER A 125 -14.10 1.85 19.11
C SER A 125 -15.02 0.71 19.51
N ASN A 126 -15.61 0.78 20.72
CA ASN A 126 -16.49 -0.27 21.27
C ASN A 126 -15.91 -1.70 21.14
N ASN A 127 -14.61 -1.84 21.40
CA ASN A 127 -13.86 -3.10 21.30
C ASN A 127 -13.84 -3.73 19.89
N GLN A 128 -14.04 -2.94 18.84
CA GLN A 128 -13.99 -3.37 17.45
C GLN A 128 -12.88 -2.62 16.70
N ALA A 129 -12.10 -3.37 15.92
CA ALA A 129 -11.07 -2.84 15.04
C ALA A 129 -11.69 -2.20 13.78
N THR A 130 -11.31 -0.95 13.50
CA THR A 130 -11.56 -0.29 12.22
C THR A 130 -10.22 -0.09 11.53
N TRP A 131 -10.00 -0.83 10.45
CA TRP A 131 -8.80 -0.78 9.64
C TRP A 131 -8.80 0.45 8.72
N PRO A 132 -7.61 0.92 8.26
CA PRO A 132 -7.49 2.09 7.41
C PRO A 132 -7.87 1.77 5.95
N MET A 133 -9.08 1.24 5.77
CA MET A 133 -9.68 0.94 4.48
C MET A 133 -10.18 2.23 3.83
N ARG A 134 -9.67 2.56 2.65
CA ARG A 134 -10.11 3.73 1.88
C ARG A 134 -11.25 3.36 0.94
N ARG A 135 -12.47 3.82 1.20
CA ARG A 135 -13.49 3.92 0.15
C ARG A 135 -13.25 5.18 -0.68
N GLU A 136 -12.71 5.03 -1.89
CA GLU A 136 -12.92 6.08 -2.88
C GLU A 136 -14.42 6.27 -3.12
N ILE A 137 -14.80 7.54 -3.12
CA ILE A 137 -16.14 8.04 -3.30
C ILE A 137 -16.50 7.82 -4.78
N GLY A 138 -17.26 6.74 -5.05
CA GLY A 138 -17.92 6.57 -6.35
C GLY A 138 -18.89 7.72 -6.66
N PRO A 139 -19.45 7.78 -7.89
CA PRO A 139 -20.29 8.89 -8.36
C PRO A 139 -21.56 9.15 -7.52
N GLN A 140 -21.91 8.25 -6.60
CA GLN A 140 -22.91 8.50 -5.57
C GLN A 140 -22.29 9.06 -4.29
N ARG A 141 -22.09 10.38 -4.31
CA ARG A 141 -22.20 11.30 -3.16
C ARG A 141 -21.66 10.81 -1.81
N LEU A 142 -20.37 11.06 -1.56
CA LEU A 142 -19.99 11.72 -0.32
C LEU A 142 -19.43 13.09 -0.71
N LYS A 143 -20.22 14.12 -0.44
CA LYS A 143 -19.86 15.52 -0.67
C LYS A 143 -18.53 15.79 0.04
N ARG A 144 -17.49 16.20 -0.70
CA ARG A 144 -16.28 16.91 -0.23
C ARG A 144 -16.07 16.86 1.29
N ALA A 145 -15.82 15.68 1.85
CA ALA A 145 -15.17 15.60 3.15
C ALA A 145 -13.70 15.84 2.84
N ARG A 146 -13.11 16.83 3.52
CA ARG A 146 -11.67 17.09 3.46
C ARG A 146 -11.00 15.77 3.87
N LEU A 147 -10.39 15.08 2.90
CA LEU A 147 -9.71 13.81 3.19
C LEU A 147 -8.71 14.07 4.32
N THR A 148 -8.79 13.28 5.38
CA THR A 148 -7.84 13.27 6.48
C THR A 148 -6.51 12.67 5.99
N PRO A 149 -5.36 13.00 6.60
CA PRO A 149 -4.08 12.37 6.27
C PRO A 149 -4.07 10.83 6.36
N ALA A 150 -4.98 10.25 7.17
CA ALA A 150 -5.18 8.81 7.27
C ALA A 150 -5.85 8.21 6.01
N GLU A 151 -6.63 9.00 5.27
CA GLU A 151 -7.32 8.58 4.03
C GLU A 151 -6.42 8.69 2.78
N THR A 152 -5.30 9.41 2.88
CA THR A 152 -4.30 9.55 1.80
C THR A 152 -3.06 8.68 2.01
N TYR A 153 -2.98 7.92 3.11
CA TYR A 153 -1.75 7.22 3.54
C TYR A 153 -0.54 8.17 3.50
N GLU A 154 -0.75 9.40 3.95
CA GLU A 154 0.26 10.44 3.88
C GLU A 154 1.34 10.25 4.94
N HIS A 155 2.58 10.47 4.54
CA HIS A 155 3.71 10.54 5.46
C HIS A 155 4.73 11.56 4.95
N LYS A 156 5.76 11.84 5.75
CA LYS A 156 6.85 12.75 5.37
C LYS A 156 8.11 11.97 5.06
N ILE A 157 8.90 12.45 4.11
CA ILE A 157 10.26 11.94 3.87
C ILE A 157 11.07 12.14 5.17
N PRO A 158 11.62 11.07 5.79
CA PRO A 158 12.33 11.19 7.06
C PRO A 158 13.55 12.11 6.98
N SER A 159 13.77 12.90 8.04
CA SER A 159 14.93 13.80 8.16
C SER A 159 16.27 13.07 8.24
N CYS A 160 16.26 11.80 8.64
CA CYS A 160 17.47 10.99 8.77
C CYS A 160 17.96 10.37 7.46
N LEU A 161 17.31 10.59 6.32
CA LEU A 161 17.75 10.03 5.04
C LEU A 161 18.95 10.80 4.47
N PRO A 162 20.08 10.13 4.17
CA PRO A 162 21.14 10.70 3.34
C PRO A 162 20.65 10.99 1.91
N ASN A 163 21.36 11.86 1.19
CA ASN A 163 21.08 12.08 -0.23
C ASN A 163 21.25 10.80 -1.07
N GLY A 164 20.53 10.73 -2.18
CA GLY A 164 20.62 9.66 -3.18
C GLY A 164 19.27 9.00 -3.47
N GLU A 165 19.30 7.92 -4.24
CA GLU A 165 18.07 7.30 -4.75
C GLU A 165 17.56 6.18 -3.85
N TYR A 166 16.23 6.06 -3.76
CA TYR A 166 15.54 5.10 -2.90
C TYR A 166 14.32 4.52 -3.62
N LEU A 167 14.00 3.27 -3.27
CA LEU A 167 12.65 2.74 -3.42
C LEU A 167 11.81 3.17 -2.23
N LEU A 168 10.68 3.82 -2.51
CA LEU A 168 9.64 4.13 -1.55
C LEU A 168 8.46 3.18 -1.77
N ARG A 169 8.27 2.25 -0.85
CA ARG A 169 7.33 1.14 -0.98
C ARG A 169 6.11 1.38 -0.11
N ILE A 170 4.92 1.19 -0.68
CA ILE A 170 3.67 1.02 0.06
C ILE A 170 3.19 -0.42 -0.07
N GLN A 171 2.62 -0.94 1.02
CA GLN A 171 1.98 -2.25 1.05
C GLN A 171 0.67 -2.17 1.83
N SER A 172 -0.38 -2.79 1.28
CA SER A 172 -1.52 -3.30 2.05
C SER A 172 -1.34 -4.78 2.33
N LEU A 173 -1.53 -5.20 3.58
CA LEU A 173 -1.59 -6.61 3.96
C LEU A 173 -3.06 -6.98 4.24
N GLY A 174 -3.76 -7.50 3.25
CA GLY A 174 -5.13 -7.97 3.41
C GLY A 174 -5.21 -9.26 4.21
N ILE A 175 -5.83 -9.21 5.38
CA ILE A 175 -6.04 -10.32 6.34
C ILE A 175 -7.52 -10.58 6.62
N HIS A 176 -8.38 -10.14 5.72
CA HIS A 176 -9.84 -10.23 5.81
C HIS A 176 -10.37 -11.68 5.87
N ASN A 177 -9.64 -12.64 5.30
CA ASN A 177 -9.94 -14.07 5.38
C ASN A 177 -9.02 -14.71 6.42
N PRO A 178 -9.51 -14.96 7.65
CA PRO A 178 -8.68 -15.57 8.69
C PRO A 178 -8.30 -17.00 8.31
N TRP A 179 -7.08 -17.40 8.68
CA TRP A 179 -6.63 -18.78 8.51
C TRP A 179 -7.60 -19.76 9.23
N PRO A 180 -7.93 -20.93 8.64
CA PRO A 180 -7.44 -21.49 7.36
C PRO A 180 -8.28 -21.12 6.13
N ALA A 181 -9.24 -20.21 6.23
CA ALA A 181 -10.14 -19.87 5.14
C ALA A 181 -9.47 -19.05 4.02
N GLY A 182 -8.34 -18.40 4.30
CA GLY A 182 -7.54 -17.71 3.30
C GLY A 182 -6.12 -17.43 3.77
N VAL A 183 -5.26 -17.15 2.80
CA VAL A 183 -3.89 -16.67 3.03
C VAL A 183 -3.86 -15.14 2.98
N PRO A 184 -3.04 -14.48 3.79
CA PRO A 184 -2.85 -13.04 3.71
C PRO A 184 -2.35 -12.58 2.33
N GLN A 185 -2.80 -11.39 1.93
CA GLN A 185 -2.64 -10.87 0.57
C GLN A 185 -1.85 -9.57 0.57
N PHE A 186 -0.74 -9.51 -0.17
CA PHE A 186 0.10 -8.32 -0.27
C PHE A 186 -0.23 -7.55 -1.54
N TYR A 187 -0.75 -6.33 -1.39
CA TYR A 187 -0.90 -5.36 -2.49
C TYR A 187 0.22 -4.34 -2.38
N ILE A 188 1.14 -4.33 -3.34
CA ILE A 188 2.43 -3.64 -3.22
C ILE A 188 2.62 -2.69 -4.38
N SER A 189 3.22 -1.54 -4.12
CA SER A 189 3.76 -0.66 -5.17
C SER A 189 5.02 0.06 -4.69
N CYS A 190 5.96 0.29 -5.61
CA CYS A 190 7.21 0.98 -5.33
C CYS A 190 7.36 2.22 -6.19
N ALA A 191 7.51 3.37 -5.54
CA ALA A 191 7.92 4.61 -6.16
C ALA A 191 9.45 4.76 -6.20
N GLN A 192 9.93 5.53 -7.16
CA GLN A 192 11.34 5.88 -7.31
C GLN A 192 11.57 7.35 -6.95
N ILE A 193 12.36 7.57 -5.91
CA ILE A 193 12.64 8.92 -5.41
C ILE A 193 14.16 9.16 -5.35
N ASN A 194 14.57 10.41 -5.49
CA ASN A 194 15.92 10.88 -5.22
C ASN A 194 15.85 11.94 -4.12
N VAL A 195 16.43 11.62 -2.96
CA VAL A 195 16.52 12.53 -1.82
C VAL A 195 17.66 13.50 -2.07
N THR A 196 17.35 14.79 -2.05
CA THR A 196 18.32 15.87 -2.25
C THR A 196 18.26 16.91 -1.15
N GLY A 197 19.35 17.67 -0.97
CA GLY A 197 19.41 18.74 0.02
C GLY A 197 19.39 18.27 1.48
N SER A 198 19.61 16.97 1.74
CA SER A 198 19.78 16.44 3.09
C SER A 198 21.16 16.77 3.65
N SER A 199 21.19 17.13 4.93
CA SER A 199 22.41 17.26 5.75
C SER A 199 22.70 16.01 6.57
N ALA A 200 21.88 14.97 6.46
CA ALA A 200 22.00 13.75 7.25
C ALA A 200 23.27 12.96 6.83
N PRO A 201 24.14 12.55 7.78
CA PRO A 201 25.33 11.74 7.48
C PRO A 201 24.97 10.40 6.84
N ALA A 202 25.85 9.81 6.02
CA ALA A 202 25.57 8.56 5.31
C ALA A 202 25.05 7.41 6.21
N GLY A 203 25.46 7.35 7.49
CA GLY A 203 25.06 6.32 8.44
C GLY A 203 23.79 6.60 9.25
N SER A 204 23.10 7.74 9.06
CA SER A 204 21.91 8.07 9.87
C SER A 204 20.66 7.28 9.47
N PHE A 205 20.67 6.66 8.28
CA PHE A 205 19.63 5.72 7.85
C PHE A 205 20.15 4.30 7.98
N ALA A 206 19.61 3.54 8.93
CA ALA A 206 20.06 2.20 9.29
C ALA A 206 18.95 1.14 9.05
N PRO A 207 18.64 0.81 7.79
CA PRO A 207 17.67 -0.25 7.48
C PRO A 207 18.21 -1.63 7.87
N SER A 208 17.35 -2.49 8.42
CA SER A 208 17.73 -3.83 8.91
C SER A 208 16.90 -4.97 8.30
N LEU A 209 15.73 -4.66 7.75
CA LEU A 209 14.78 -5.65 7.24
C LEU A 209 15.22 -6.14 5.85
N SER A 210 14.85 -7.38 5.53
CA SER A 210 15.00 -7.96 4.19
C SER A 210 13.62 -8.36 3.67
N ILE A 211 13.35 -8.04 2.41
CA ILE A 211 12.12 -8.44 1.72
C ILE A 211 12.55 -9.20 0.46
N PRO A 212 12.21 -10.49 0.29
CA PRO A 212 11.51 -11.37 1.24
C PRO A 212 12.35 -11.68 2.51
N GLY A 213 11.69 -12.26 3.53
CA GLY A 213 12.32 -12.74 4.77
C GLY A 213 11.86 -12.05 6.07
N THR A 214 11.44 -10.79 6.01
CA THR A 214 10.95 -10.06 7.19
C THR A 214 9.55 -10.48 7.63
N PHE A 215 8.72 -11.01 6.72
CA PHE A 215 7.36 -11.46 6.99
C PHE A 215 7.36 -12.98 7.09
N LYS A 216 6.70 -13.52 8.12
CA LYS A 216 6.68 -14.95 8.42
C LYS A 216 5.27 -15.41 8.72
N GLU A 217 4.96 -16.66 8.41
CA GLU A 217 3.66 -17.25 8.72
C GLU A 217 3.33 -17.23 10.22
N ALA A 218 4.37 -17.41 11.04
CA ALA A 218 4.27 -17.39 12.49
C ALA A 218 4.19 -15.98 13.10
N ASP A 219 4.30 -14.92 12.28
CA ASP A 219 4.14 -13.56 12.80
C ASP A 219 2.71 -13.41 13.33
N PRO A 220 2.51 -12.91 14.56
CA PRO A 220 1.21 -12.98 15.20
C PRO A 220 0.09 -12.30 14.40
N GLY A 221 0.46 -11.30 13.57
CA GLY A 221 -0.44 -10.43 12.83
C GLY A 221 -0.68 -10.88 11.41
N TYR A 222 0.04 -11.92 10.97
CA TYR A 222 -0.10 -12.47 9.64
C TYR A 222 -1.45 -13.18 9.51
N THR A 223 -1.82 -14.06 10.44
CA THR A 223 -3.07 -14.84 10.38
C THR A 223 -4.12 -14.41 11.41
N ILE A 224 -4.04 -13.19 11.94
CA ILE A 224 -4.95 -12.75 13.00
C ILE A 224 -6.39 -12.64 12.49
N ASN A 225 -7.35 -13.07 13.33
CA ASN A 225 -8.76 -12.91 13.01
C ASN A 225 -9.20 -11.46 13.21
N VAL A 226 -9.33 -10.73 12.10
CA VAL A 226 -9.73 -9.31 12.11
C VAL A 226 -11.08 -9.04 12.76
N ASN A 227 -11.99 -10.02 12.79
CA ASN A 227 -13.34 -9.87 13.33
C ASN A 227 -13.39 -10.02 14.86
N LEU A 228 -12.35 -10.62 15.44
CA LEU A 228 -12.26 -10.87 16.88
C LEU A 228 -11.20 -10.01 17.56
N LEU A 229 -10.56 -9.11 16.80
CA LEU A 229 -9.42 -8.32 17.28
C LEU A 229 -9.86 -7.24 18.27
N SER A 230 -9.53 -7.45 19.55
CA SER A 230 -9.63 -6.42 20.58
C SER A 230 -8.37 -5.52 20.64
N PRO A 231 -8.44 -4.32 21.24
CA PRO A 231 -7.27 -3.48 21.45
C PRO A 231 -6.19 -4.18 22.29
N ALA A 232 -6.61 -4.92 23.31
CA ALA A 232 -5.70 -5.62 24.22
C ALA A 232 -4.88 -6.69 23.49
N GLU A 233 -5.52 -7.45 22.60
CA GLU A 233 -4.83 -8.48 21.79
C GLU A 233 -3.90 -7.88 20.74
N TYR A 234 -4.25 -6.71 20.19
CA TYR A 234 -3.41 -6.02 19.22
C TYR A 234 -2.15 -5.45 19.88
N PHE A 235 -2.28 -4.60 20.90
CA PHE A 235 -1.13 -3.93 21.52
C PHE A 235 -0.23 -4.87 22.34
N ALA A 236 -0.72 -6.04 22.75
CA ALA A 236 0.13 -7.04 23.40
C ALA A 236 1.07 -7.76 22.42
N LYS A 237 0.82 -7.68 21.10
CA LYS A 237 1.52 -8.47 20.08
C LYS A 237 2.25 -7.63 19.01
N TYR A 238 1.90 -6.36 18.81
CA TYR A 238 2.43 -5.47 17.76
C TYR A 238 2.78 -4.09 18.29
#